data_AF-A0A7X6PCM5-F1
#
_entry.id   AF-A0A7X6PCM5-F1
#
_cell.length_a   1.000
_cell.length_b   1.000
_cell.length_c   1.000
_cell.angle_alpha   90.00
_cell.angle_beta   90.00
_cell.angle_gamma   90.00
#
_symmetry.space_group_name_H-M   'P 1'
#
loop_
_entity.id
_entity.type
_entity.pdbx_description
1 polymer ?
#
loop_
_entity_poly.entity_id
_entity_poly.type
_entity_poly.pdbx_seq_one_letter_code
_entity_poly.pdbx_strand_id
1 'polypeptide(L)'
;MEELFIKLKRKVKHWWISLLVGILALILAVWALVTPIETLTVMIYVFIIMFFISGISDIGFAMVNRNAMRGWGWGLMNGILEVIFGIILLIIPATLLITILLYLIGFWVLFRSVWSVGEAIELQIIGIRGWGWLLALGILGIIASIIFIISPVFAGIFVVALISLALMFYGIFRIYLAFGLRRINKLISQNE
;
A
#
# COMPACT_ATOMS: atom_id res chain seq x y z
N MET A 1 1.88 -21.08 -30.97
CA MET A 1 3.13 -20.41 -30.55
C MET A 1 3.28 -19.05 -31.23
N GLU A 2 3.11 -18.93 -32.54
CA GLU A 2 3.15 -17.64 -33.28
C GLU A 2 2.17 -16.56 -32.78
N GLU A 3 0.94 -16.92 -32.40
CA GLU A 3 -0.03 -15.93 -31.88
C GLU A 3 0.41 -15.27 -30.55
N LEU A 4 1.13 -16.00 -29.70
CA LEU A 4 1.71 -15.45 -28.46
C LEU A 4 2.87 -14.50 -28.78
N PHE A 5 3.70 -14.83 -29.78
CA PHE A 5 4.78 -13.96 -30.25
C PHE A 5 4.25 -12.66 -30.88
N ILE A 6 3.16 -12.72 -31.65
CA ILE A 6 2.54 -11.53 -32.27
C ILE A 6 1.86 -10.63 -31.20
N LYS A 7 1.20 -11.23 -30.18
CA LYS A 7 0.68 -10.46 -29.02
C LYS A 7 1.80 -9.79 -28.20
N LEU A 8 2.96 -10.42 -28.10
CA LEU A 8 4.13 -9.83 -27.44
C LEU A 8 4.80 -8.72 -28.28
N LYS A 9 4.84 -8.86 -29.62
CA LYS A 9 5.38 -7.85 -30.55
C LYS A 9 4.67 -6.50 -30.43
N ARG A 10 3.36 -6.50 -30.12
CA ARG A 10 2.58 -5.27 -29.86
C ARG A 10 2.81 -4.65 -28.47
N LYS A 11 3.38 -5.40 -27.51
CA LYS A 11 3.55 -4.98 -26.10
C LYS A 11 4.87 -4.21 -25.82
N VAL A 12 5.90 -4.35 -26.64
CA VAL A 12 7.24 -3.79 -26.34
C VAL A 12 7.42 -2.33 -26.81
N LYS A 13 6.45 -1.76 -27.53
CA LYS A 13 6.55 -0.38 -28.06
C LYS A 13 6.53 0.70 -26.96
N HIS A 14 6.11 0.37 -25.74
CA HIS A 14 5.91 1.30 -24.63
C HIS A 14 6.94 1.21 -23.50
N TRP A 15 8.16 0.74 -23.76
CA TRP A 15 9.26 0.69 -22.77
C TRP A 15 9.50 2.05 -22.07
N TRP A 16 9.29 3.16 -22.81
CA TRP A 16 9.40 4.52 -22.29
C TRP A 16 8.40 4.84 -21.18
N ILE A 17 7.20 4.24 -21.20
CA ILE A 17 6.19 4.47 -20.16
C ILE A 17 6.71 3.96 -18.81
N SER A 18 7.33 2.79 -18.78
CA SER A 18 7.92 2.25 -17.54
C SER A 18 9.04 3.15 -17.03
N LEU A 19 9.85 3.72 -17.92
CA LEU A 19 10.95 4.62 -17.55
C LEU A 19 10.42 5.93 -16.96
N LEU A 20 9.44 6.54 -17.62
CA LEU A 20 8.80 7.78 -17.17
C LEU A 20 8.13 7.59 -15.82
N VAL A 21 7.35 6.52 -15.63
CA VAL A 21 6.72 6.19 -14.35
C VAL A 21 7.76 5.99 -13.26
N GLY A 22 8.89 5.33 -13.56
CA GLY A 22 9.96 5.11 -12.60
C GLY A 22 10.65 6.41 -12.15
N ILE A 23 10.92 7.32 -13.09
CA ILE A 23 11.50 8.65 -12.77
C ILE A 23 10.51 9.48 -11.95
N LEU A 24 9.23 9.52 -12.34
CA LEU A 24 8.20 10.22 -11.56
C LEU A 24 8.09 9.67 -10.14
N ALA A 25 8.13 8.35 -9.96
CA ALA A 25 8.09 7.73 -8.64
C ALA A 25 9.28 8.14 -7.77
N LEU A 26 10.48 8.24 -8.34
CA LEU A 26 11.66 8.73 -7.60
C LEU A 26 11.53 10.20 -7.20
N ILE A 27 11.04 11.06 -8.09
CA ILE A 27 10.81 12.47 -7.78
C ILE A 27 9.79 12.60 -6.65
N LEU A 28 8.68 11.86 -6.73
CA LEU A 28 7.66 11.84 -5.68
C LEU A 28 8.20 11.30 -4.36
N ALA A 29 9.05 10.27 -4.39
CA ALA A 29 9.68 9.73 -3.18
C ALA A 29 10.55 10.78 -2.47
N VAL A 30 11.39 11.51 -3.22
CA VAL A 30 12.24 12.57 -2.65
C VAL A 30 11.38 13.73 -2.16
N TRP A 31 10.38 14.14 -2.93
CA TRP A 31 9.46 15.21 -2.52
C TRP A 31 8.72 14.84 -1.23
N ALA A 32 8.25 13.60 -1.11
CA ALA A 32 7.54 13.13 0.07
C ALA A 32 8.38 13.26 1.36
N LEU A 33 9.69 13.00 1.28
CA LEU A 33 10.62 13.18 2.41
C LEU A 33 10.84 14.65 2.78
N VAL A 34 10.83 15.56 1.80
CA VAL A 34 11.02 16.99 2.02
C VAL A 34 9.76 17.64 2.59
N THR A 35 8.57 17.13 2.23
CA THR A 35 7.27 17.66 2.69
C THR A 35 6.43 16.58 3.38
N PRO A 36 6.77 16.16 4.62
CA PRO A 36 6.05 15.08 5.30
C PRO A 36 4.57 15.39 5.58
N ILE A 37 4.25 16.63 5.95
CA ILE A 37 2.88 17.04 6.30
C ILE A 37 1.97 16.93 5.07
N GLU A 38 2.40 17.50 3.94
CA GLU A 38 1.65 17.43 2.69
C GLU A 38 1.48 15.99 2.20
N THR A 39 2.51 15.16 2.38
CA THR A 39 2.44 13.74 2.03
C THR A 39 1.33 13.03 2.81
N LEU A 40 1.25 13.26 4.13
CA LEU A 40 0.19 12.69 4.96
C LEU A 40 -1.20 13.21 4.56
N THR A 41 -1.31 14.49 4.21
CA THR A 41 -2.56 15.07 3.70
C THR A 41 -3.01 14.40 2.40
N VAL A 42 -2.10 14.24 1.44
CA VAL A 42 -2.40 13.57 0.16
C VAL A 42 -2.82 12.12 0.40
N MET A 43 -2.15 11.40 1.31
CA MET A 43 -2.54 10.03 1.66
C MET A 43 -3.97 9.95 2.21
N ILE A 44 -4.39 10.91 3.04
CA ILE A 44 -5.76 10.96 3.55
C ILE A 44 -6.75 11.11 2.40
N TYR A 45 -6.52 12.02 1.46
CA TYR A 45 -7.41 12.17 0.31
C TYR A 45 -7.44 10.94 -0.59
N VAL A 46 -6.30 10.28 -0.79
CA VAL A 46 -6.26 8.99 -1.50
C VAL A 46 -7.09 7.94 -0.77
N PHE A 47 -6.98 7.85 0.55
CA PHE A 47 -7.75 6.92 1.36
C PHE A 47 -9.26 7.21 1.25
N ILE A 48 -9.67 8.47 1.37
CA ILE A 48 -11.08 8.89 1.20
C ILE A 48 -11.60 8.49 -0.18
N ILE A 49 -10.85 8.76 -1.24
CA ILE A 49 -11.23 8.37 -2.61
C ILE A 49 -11.35 6.85 -2.72
N MET A 50 -10.45 6.09 -2.09
CA MET A 50 -10.54 4.63 -2.07
C MET A 50 -11.79 4.13 -1.35
N PHE A 51 -12.22 4.74 -0.25
CA PHE A 51 -13.50 4.42 0.41
C PHE A 51 -14.69 4.58 -0.53
N PHE A 52 -14.71 5.66 -1.32
CA PHE A 52 -15.78 5.85 -2.30
C PHE A 52 -15.72 4.84 -3.43
N ILE A 53 -14.53 4.59 -4.00
CA ILE A 53 -14.36 3.64 -5.09
C ILE A 53 -14.76 2.23 -4.64
N SER A 54 -14.22 1.77 -3.51
CA SER A 54 -14.56 0.45 -2.95
C SER A 54 -16.03 0.39 -2.57
N GLY A 55 -16.55 1.39 -1.86
CA GLY A 55 -17.93 1.35 -1.38
C GLY A 55 -18.96 1.36 -2.51
N ILE A 56 -18.77 2.19 -3.54
CA ILE A 56 -19.62 2.19 -4.74
C ILE A 56 -19.49 0.87 -5.51
N SER A 57 -18.28 0.32 -5.60
CA SER A 57 -18.03 -0.96 -6.29
C SER A 57 -18.73 -2.11 -5.56
N ASP A 58 -18.64 -2.17 -4.24
CA ASP A 58 -19.28 -3.18 -3.39
C ASP A 58 -20.80 -3.10 -3.46
N ILE A 59 -21.36 -1.89 -3.42
CA ILE A 59 -22.80 -1.67 -3.62
C ILE A 59 -23.22 -2.19 -5.00
N GLY A 60 -22.50 -1.79 -6.06
CA GLY A 60 -22.79 -2.22 -7.43
C GLY A 60 -22.72 -3.75 -7.58
N PHE A 61 -21.65 -4.36 -7.07
CA PHE A 61 -21.45 -5.80 -7.10
C PHE A 61 -22.53 -6.55 -6.32
N ALA A 62 -22.87 -6.10 -5.12
CA ALA A 62 -23.92 -6.70 -4.31
C ALA A 62 -25.29 -6.62 -5.00
N MET A 63 -25.59 -5.51 -5.70
CA MET A 63 -26.85 -5.36 -6.45
C MET A 63 -26.92 -6.29 -7.65
N VAL A 64 -25.84 -6.44 -8.42
CA VAL A 64 -25.78 -7.32 -9.60
C VAL A 64 -25.89 -8.79 -9.19
N ASN A 65 -25.20 -9.18 -8.11
CA ASN A 65 -25.09 -10.57 -7.68
C ASN A 65 -26.11 -10.97 -6.60
N ARG A 66 -27.12 -10.13 -6.32
CA ARG A 66 -28.12 -10.35 -5.25
C ARG A 66 -28.85 -11.69 -5.30
N ASN A 67 -29.06 -12.23 -6.51
CA ASN A 67 -29.77 -13.49 -6.72
C ASN A 67 -28.82 -14.70 -6.82
N ALA A 68 -27.53 -14.47 -7.05
CA ALA A 68 -26.55 -15.52 -7.31
C ALA A 68 -25.67 -15.84 -6.09
N MET A 69 -25.49 -14.89 -5.16
CA MET A 69 -24.63 -15.04 -3.99
C MET A 69 -25.42 -15.08 -2.69
N ARG A 70 -25.23 -16.16 -1.90
CA ARG A 70 -25.66 -16.20 -0.50
C ARG A 70 -24.79 -15.21 0.29
N GLY A 71 -25.43 -14.24 0.95
CA GLY A 71 -24.72 -13.21 1.74
C GLY A 71 -24.54 -11.86 1.05
N TRP A 72 -25.18 -11.61 -0.10
CA TRP A 72 -25.12 -10.32 -0.83
C TRP A 72 -25.40 -9.08 0.06
N GLY A 73 -26.27 -9.22 1.07
CA GLY A 73 -26.60 -8.15 2.00
C GLY A 73 -25.40 -7.67 2.83
N TRP A 74 -24.42 -8.54 3.14
CA TRP A 74 -23.19 -8.15 3.82
C TRP A 74 -22.31 -7.26 2.93
N GLY A 75 -22.21 -7.58 1.64
CA GLY A 75 -21.49 -6.74 0.67
C GLY A 75 -22.16 -5.38 0.49
N LEU A 76 -23.50 -5.35 0.42
CA LEU A 76 -24.25 -4.09 0.35
C LEU A 76 -24.01 -3.22 1.61
N MET A 77 -24.09 -3.84 2.79
CA MET A 77 -23.85 -3.13 4.05
C MET A 77 -22.41 -2.61 4.13
N ASN A 78 -21.41 -3.42 3.74
CA ASN A 78 -20.01 -2.98 3.71
C ASN A 78 -19.86 -1.75 2.82
N GLY A 79 -20.36 -1.81 1.59
CA GLY A 79 -20.23 -0.69 0.66
C GLY A 79 -20.95 0.59 1.13
N ILE A 80 -22.12 0.46 1.76
CA ILE A 80 -22.81 1.61 2.38
C ILE A 80 -21.97 2.19 3.52
N LEU A 81 -21.43 1.35 4.41
CA LEU A 81 -20.58 1.81 5.51
C LEU A 81 -19.34 2.53 4.97
N GLU A 82 -18.70 1.99 3.95
CA GLU A 82 -17.52 2.60 3.33
C GLU A 82 -17.82 3.99 2.75
N VAL A 83 -18.93 4.14 2.03
CA VAL A 83 -19.36 5.45 1.51
C VAL A 83 -19.64 6.43 2.66
N ILE A 84 -20.32 5.99 3.72
CA ILE A 84 -20.61 6.82 4.90
C ILE A 84 -19.30 7.26 5.57
N PHE A 85 -18.34 6.34 5.76
CA PHE A 85 -17.03 6.67 6.30
C PHE A 85 -16.29 7.67 5.43
N GLY A 86 -16.29 7.50 4.10
CA GLY A 86 -15.71 8.45 3.16
C GLY A 86 -16.31 9.87 3.32
N ILE A 87 -17.63 9.98 3.48
CA ILE A 87 -18.32 11.26 3.70
C ILE A 87 -17.91 11.86 5.06
N ILE A 88 -17.91 11.07 6.13
CA ILE A 88 -17.51 11.55 7.47
C ILE A 88 -16.07 12.09 7.43
N LEU A 89 -15.17 11.37 6.77
CA LEU A 89 -13.77 11.78 6.64
C LEU A 89 -13.61 13.09 5.85
N LEU A 90 -14.48 13.41 4.90
CA LEU A 90 -14.42 14.69 4.18
C LEU A 90 -14.81 15.90 5.04
N ILE A 91 -15.66 15.70 6.04
CA ILE A 91 -16.17 16.79 6.89
C ILE A 91 -15.15 17.19 7.96
N ILE A 92 -14.31 16.25 8.40
CA ILE A 92 -13.33 16.47 9.45
C ILE A 92 -12.14 17.26 8.90
N PRO A 93 -11.61 18.27 9.63
CA PRO A 93 -10.41 19.00 9.22
C PRO A 93 -9.20 18.07 9.03
N ALA A 94 -8.43 18.29 7.95
CA ALA A 94 -7.28 17.45 7.59
C ALA A 94 -6.26 17.31 8.74
N THR A 95 -6.00 18.38 9.50
CA THR A 95 -5.07 18.35 10.66
C THR A 95 -5.51 17.36 11.74
N LEU A 96 -6.81 17.29 12.01
CA LEU A 96 -7.37 16.34 12.98
C LEU A 96 -7.30 14.92 12.44
N LEU A 97 -7.60 14.72 11.15
CA LEU A 97 -7.51 13.41 10.48
C LEU A 97 -6.09 12.85 10.48
N ILE A 98 -5.08 13.69 10.23
CA ILE A 98 -3.67 13.29 10.33
C ILE A 98 -3.40 12.74 11.72
N THR A 99 -3.82 13.45 12.76
CA THR A 99 -3.59 13.03 14.15
C THR A 99 -4.30 11.70 14.44
N ILE A 100 -5.57 11.55 14.05
CA ILE A 100 -6.35 10.32 14.21
C ILE A 100 -5.69 9.15 13.47
N LEU A 101 -5.24 9.36 12.23
CA LEU A 101 -4.57 8.36 11.41
C LEU A 101 -3.28 7.88 12.08
N LEU A 102 -2.48 8.78 12.62
CA LEU A 102 -1.22 8.44 13.28
C LEU A 102 -1.43 7.65 14.56
N TYR A 103 -2.46 7.99 15.36
CA TYR A 103 -2.86 7.17 16.50
C TYR A 103 -3.34 5.79 16.05
N LEU A 104 -4.19 5.72 15.02
CA LEU A 104 -4.67 4.46 14.48
C LEU A 104 -3.52 3.56 14.03
N ILE A 105 -2.53 4.13 13.33
CA ILE A 105 -1.31 3.41 12.92
C ILE A 105 -0.52 2.95 14.14
N GLY A 106 -0.32 3.81 15.15
CA GLY A 106 0.37 3.45 16.39
C GLY A 106 -0.28 2.26 17.10
N PHE A 107 -1.60 2.30 17.29
CA PHE A 107 -2.37 1.20 17.88
C PHE A 107 -2.35 -0.06 17.01
N TRP A 108 -2.44 0.09 15.69
CA TRP A 108 -2.38 -1.03 14.75
C TRP A 108 -1.04 -1.74 14.82
N VAL A 109 0.06 -0.99 14.83
CA VAL A 109 1.41 -1.53 14.98
C VAL A 109 1.54 -2.21 16.35
N LEU A 110 1.03 -1.61 17.42
CA LEU A 110 1.02 -2.23 18.75
C LEU A 110 0.32 -3.59 18.74
N PHE A 111 -0.89 -3.66 18.21
CA PHE A 111 -1.65 -4.91 18.12
C PHE A 111 -0.90 -5.96 17.29
N ARG A 112 -0.35 -5.55 16.14
CA ARG A 112 0.44 -6.44 15.27
C ARG A 112 1.70 -6.94 15.95
N SER A 113 2.39 -6.09 16.72
CA SER A 113 3.59 -6.46 17.46
C SER A 113 3.27 -7.44 18.60
N VAL A 114 2.19 -7.20 19.35
CA VAL A 114 1.72 -8.15 20.37
C VAL A 114 1.37 -9.50 19.74
N TRP A 115 0.69 -9.50 18.60
CA TRP A 115 0.38 -10.72 17.85
C TRP A 115 1.65 -11.46 17.43
N SER A 116 2.66 -10.75 16.92
CA SER A 116 3.93 -11.35 16.50
C SER A 116 4.73 -11.98 17.65
N VAL A 117 4.57 -11.50 18.88
CA VAL A 117 5.14 -12.15 20.07
C VAL A 117 4.47 -13.50 20.31
N GLY A 118 3.14 -13.58 20.13
CA GLY A 118 2.41 -14.85 20.15
C GLY A 118 2.93 -15.83 19.10
N GLU A 119 3.10 -15.38 17.85
CA GLU A 119 3.68 -16.18 16.77
C GLU A 119 5.10 -16.66 17.10
N ALA A 120 5.92 -15.82 17.75
CA ALA A 120 7.26 -16.21 18.16
C ALA A 120 7.27 -17.30 19.25
N ILE A 121 6.32 -17.24 20.18
CA ILE A 121 6.15 -18.28 21.22
C ILE A 121 5.68 -19.59 20.57
N GLU A 122 4.75 -19.53 19.62
CA GLU A 122 4.32 -20.72 18.87
C GLU A 122 5.49 -21.37 18.13
N LEU A 123 6.34 -20.57 17.45
CA LEU A 123 7.55 -21.07 16.81
C LEU A 123 8.54 -21.72 17.79
N GLN A 124 8.65 -21.17 19.01
CA GLN A 124 9.46 -21.74 20.08
C GLN A 124 8.92 -23.11 20.50
N ILE A 125 7.60 -23.26 20.66
CA ILE A 125 6.95 -24.52 21.03
C ILE A 125 7.14 -25.59 19.94
N ILE A 126 7.05 -25.21 18.67
CA ILE A 126 7.22 -26.11 17.52
C ILE A 126 8.71 -26.45 17.28
N GLY A 127 9.64 -25.78 17.96
CA GLY A 127 11.07 -26.04 17.86
C GLY A 127 11.72 -25.46 16.59
N ILE A 128 11.09 -24.48 15.95
CA ILE A 128 11.60 -23.84 14.73
C ILE A 128 12.71 -22.85 15.09
N ARG A 129 13.84 -22.93 14.39
CA ARG A 129 14.95 -21.97 14.57
C ARG A 129 14.54 -20.58 14.08
N GLY A 130 14.92 -19.54 14.83
CA GLY A 130 14.59 -18.14 14.52
C GLY A 130 13.53 -17.51 15.43
N TRP A 131 12.90 -18.28 16.33
CA TRP A 131 11.92 -17.77 17.30
C TRP A 131 12.44 -16.57 18.11
N GLY A 132 13.70 -16.61 18.54
CA GLY A 132 14.30 -15.55 19.36
C GLY A 132 14.43 -14.21 18.60
N TRP A 133 14.70 -14.25 17.30
CA TRP A 133 14.72 -13.06 16.45
C TRP A 133 13.31 -12.49 16.27
N LEU A 134 12.32 -13.35 16.04
CA LEU A 134 10.94 -12.90 15.89
C LEU A 134 10.42 -12.28 17.20
N LEU A 135 10.74 -12.89 18.35
CA LEU A 135 10.39 -12.38 19.66
C LEU A 135 11.04 -11.02 19.94
N ALA A 136 12.32 -10.87 19.64
CA ALA A 136 13.03 -9.59 19.78
C ALA A 136 12.40 -8.51 18.89
N LEU A 137 12.06 -8.82 17.64
CA LEU A 137 11.37 -7.90 16.74
C LEU A 137 9.98 -7.52 17.25
N GLY A 138 9.23 -8.48 17.82
CA GLY A 138 7.92 -8.22 18.43
C GLY A 138 8.02 -7.25 19.61
N ILE A 139 8.99 -7.47 20.52
CA ILE A 139 9.23 -6.57 21.67
C ILE A 139 9.67 -5.18 21.19
N LEU A 140 10.59 -5.10 20.24
CA LEU A 140 11.00 -3.82 19.65
C LEU A 140 9.83 -3.10 18.98
N GLY A 141 8.93 -3.84 18.32
CA GLY A 141 7.71 -3.30 17.73
C GLY A 141 6.74 -2.74 18.79
N ILE A 142 6.60 -3.41 19.94
CA ILE A 142 5.81 -2.90 21.07
C ILE A 142 6.41 -1.58 21.58
N ILE A 143 7.73 -1.52 21.77
CA ILE A 143 8.40 -0.29 22.22
C ILE A 143 8.20 0.84 21.19
N ALA A 144 8.42 0.55 19.91
CA ALA A 144 8.25 1.52 18.83
C ALA A 144 6.81 2.04 18.74
N SER A 145 5.81 1.17 18.90
CA SER A 145 4.41 1.57 18.87
C SER A 145 4.00 2.43 20.07
N ILE A 146 4.54 2.16 21.26
CA ILE A 146 4.35 3.05 22.42
C ILE A 146 4.93 4.44 22.13
N ILE A 147 6.12 4.52 21.50
CA ILE A 147 6.72 5.80 21.09
C ILE A 147 5.81 6.53 20.08
N PHE A 148 5.24 5.81 19.11
CA PHE A 148 4.32 6.39 18.12
C PHE A 148 3.04 6.93 18.76
N ILE A 149 2.50 6.25 19.77
CA ILE A 149 1.30 6.70 20.49
C ILE A 149 1.62 7.92 21.36
N ILE A 150 2.75 7.94 22.06
CA ILE A 150 3.13 9.08 22.91
C ILE A 150 3.48 10.30 22.05
N SER A 151 4.11 10.08 20.90
CA SER A 151 4.51 11.15 19.99
C SER A 151 4.08 10.86 18.55
N PRO A 152 2.90 11.35 18.14
CA PRO A 152 2.39 11.19 16.78
C PRO A 152 3.33 11.73 15.71
N VAL A 153 4.17 12.72 16.04
CA VAL A 153 5.16 13.28 15.10
C VAL A 153 6.13 12.21 14.61
N PHE A 154 6.64 11.35 15.51
CA PHE A 154 7.50 10.24 15.11
C PHE A 154 6.77 9.23 14.23
N ALA A 155 5.50 8.94 14.55
CA ALA A 155 4.68 8.06 13.71
C ALA A 155 4.54 8.64 12.29
N GLY A 156 4.29 9.94 12.16
CA GLY A 156 4.16 10.61 10.87
C GLY A 156 5.43 10.55 10.04
N ILE A 157 6.58 10.88 10.64
CA ILE A 157 7.89 10.79 9.96
C ILE A 157 8.18 9.35 9.53
N PHE A 158 7.92 8.37 10.39
CA PHE A 158 8.14 6.97 10.11
C PHE A 158 7.27 6.47 8.94
N VAL A 159 5.99 6.82 8.93
CA VAL A 159 5.05 6.47 7.86
C VAL A 159 5.49 7.08 6.53
N VAL A 160 5.84 8.37 6.52
CA VAL A 160 6.34 9.06 5.33
C VAL A 160 7.64 8.44 4.85
N ALA A 161 8.55 8.09 5.74
CA ALA A 161 9.81 7.43 5.40
C ALA A 161 9.58 6.07 4.74
N LEU A 162 8.68 5.24 5.29
CA LEU A 162 8.34 3.93 4.71
C LEU A 162 7.74 4.07 3.31
N ILE A 163 6.82 5.01 3.11
CA ILE A 163 6.15 5.21 1.83
C ILE A 163 7.13 5.75 0.79
N SER A 164 7.96 6.71 1.19
CA SER A 164 8.99 7.27 0.32
C SER A 164 9.99 6.19 -0.09
N LEU A 165 10.42 5.35 0.85
CA LEU A 165 11.31 4.23 0.59
C LEU A 165 10.65 3.19 -0.34
N ALA A 166 9.38 2.86 -0.14
CA ALA A 166 8.63 1.98 -1.04
C ALA A 166 8.51 2.56 -2.46
N LEU A 167 8.20 3.85 -2.60
CA LEU A 167 8.18 4.56 -3.87
C LEU A 167 9.56 4.57 -4.54
N MET A 168 10.62 4.71 -3.75
CA MET A 168 11.99 4.71 -4.24
C MET A 168 12.36 3.35 -4.85
N PHE A 169 12.11 2.26 -4.11
CA PHE A 169 12.31 0.90 -4.62
C PHE A 169 11.45 0.60 -5.85
N TYR A 170 10.18 1.02 -5.84
CA TYR A 170 9.29 0.88 -6.99
C TYR A 170 9.80 1.65 -8.22
N GLY A 171 10.30 2.88 -8.03
CA GLY A 171 10.90 3.70 -9.08
C GLY A 171 12.13 3.04 -9.69
N ILE A 172 13.06 2.57 -8.85
CA ILE A 172 14.26 1.83 -9.28
C ILE A 172 13.88 0.58 -10.08
N PHE A 173 12.93 -0.21 -9.57
CA PHE A 173 12.45 -1.41 -10.23
C PHE A 173 11.83 -1.12 -11.61
N ARG A 174 11.01 -0.06 -11.71
CA ARG A 174 10.38 0.37 -12.97
C ARG A 174 11.40 0.83 -14.02
N ILE A 175 12.46 1.50 -13.58
CA ILE A 175 13.58 1.91 -14.44
C ILE A 175 14.34 0.68 -14.93
N TYR A 176 14.63 -0.28 -14.04
CA TYR A 176 15.28 -1.54 -14.41
C TYR A 176 14.45 -2.31 -15.45
N LEU A 177 13.14 -2.45 -15.23
CA LEU A 177 12.22 -3.07 -16.19
C LEU A 177 12.21 -2.34 -17.55
N ALA A 178 12.26 -1.01 -17.54
CA ALA A 178 12.28 -0.23 -18.77
C ALA A 178 13.51 -0.53 -19.64
N PHE A 179 14.68 -0.67 -19.01
CA PHE A 179 15.91 -1.06 -19.71
C PHE A 179 15.84 -2.51 -20.21
N GLY A 180 15.25 -3.42 -19.43
CA GLY A 180 14.97 -4.79 -19.87
C GLY A 180 14.09 -4.85 -21.12
N LEU A 181 12.96 -4.12 -21.11
CA LEU A 181 12.05 -4.01 -22.25
C LEU A 181 12.73 -3.38 -23.47
N ARG A 182 13.56 -2.35 -23.27
CA ARG A 182 14.32 -1.70 -24.35
C ARG A 182 15.29 -2.66 -25.03
N ARG A 183 15.95 -3.54 -24.27
CA ARG A 183 16.85 -4.58 -24.81
C ARG A 183 16.07 -5.59 -25.66
N ILE A 184 14.93 -6.08 -25.16
CA ILE A 184 14.06 -7.02 -25.90
C ILE A 184 13.57 -6.38 -27.22
N ASN A 185 13.17 -5.11 -27.17
CA ASN A 185 12.71 -4.40 -28.37
C ASN A 185 13.78 -4.34 -29.47
N LYS A 186 15.03 -4.08 -29.09
CA LYS A 186 16.17 -4.02 -30.02
C LYS A 186 16.45 -5.37 -30.69
N LEU A 187 16.40 -6.47 -29.92
CA LEU A 187 16.62 -7.82 -30.44
C LEU A 187 15.55 -8.23 -31.44
N ILE A 188 14.29 -7.89 -31.18
CA ILE A 188 13.18 -8.18 -32.10
C ILE A 188 13.31 -7.37 -33.40
N SER A 189 13.73 -6.10 -33.32
CA SER A 189 13.92 -5.25 -34.50
C SER A 189 15.13 -5.59 -35.37
N GLN A 190 16.06 -6.44 -34.89
CA GLN A 190 17.25 -6.86 -35.65
C GLN A 190 17.04 -8.21 -36.38
N ASN A 191 16.00 -8.97 -36.01
CA ASN A 191 15.65 -10.25 -36.62
C ASN A 191 14.48 -10.11 -37.65
N GLU A 192 14.11 -8.89 -38.02
CA GLU A 192 13.24 -8.55 -39.16
C GLU A 192 14.10 -8.08 -40.34
#